data_AF-A0A844G1K6-F1
#
_entry.id   AF-A0A844G1K6-F1
#
_cell.length_a   1.000
_cell.length_b   1.000
_cell.length_c   1.000
_cell.angle_alpha   90.00
_cell.angle_beta   90.00
_cell.angle_gamma   90.00
#
_symmetry.space_group_name_H-M   'P 1'
#
loop_
_entity.id
_entity.type
_entity.pdbx_description
1 polymer ?
#
loop_
_entity_poly.entity_id
_entity_poly.type
_entity_poly.pdbx_seq_one_letter_code
_entity_poly.pdbx_strand_id
1 'polypeptide(L)'
;MKKKIAFLFALTGAALLFAGCSSLQTAGTSKFNGQKITASGNGVAHISGYSSGLYLLWIPLIVGSTENPGAITFGEDSCNVTAVTKMVTGKSKEMKAAKTVDLVSSSSSFNIPVPIPFIFNWKSVTVSGNAAN
;
A
#
# COMPACT_ATOMS: atom_id res chain seq x y z
N MET A 1 -36.27 3.42 15.78
CA MET A 1 -34.90 3.34 16.35
C MET A 1 -34.10 2.15 15.82
N LYS A 2 -34.64 0.92 15.81
CA LYS A 2 -33.95 -0.29 15.32
C LYS A 2 -33.36 -0.17 13.89
N LYS A 3 -34.10 0.44 12.94
CA LYS A 3 -33.62 0.69 11.56
C LYS A 3 -32.43 1.67 11.48
N LYS A 4 -32.38 2.68 12.36
CA LYS A 4 -31.28 3.66 12.41
C LYS A 4 -30.01 3.03 13.00
N ILE A 5 -30.16 2.15 14.00
CA ILE A 5 -29.06 1.40 14.61
C ILE A 5 -28.50 0.38 13.61
N ALA A 6 -29.35 -0.37 12.91
CA ALA A 6 -28.93 -1.30 11.86
C ALA A 6 -28.19 -0.58 10.72
N PHE A 7 -28.66 0.61 10.32
CA PHE A 7 -27.99 1.45 9.33
C PHE A 7 -26.62 1.94 9.83
N LEU A 8 -26.50 2.34 11.10
CA LEU A 8 -25.24 2.75 11.69
C LEU A 8 -24.23 1.59 11.75
N PHE A 9 -24.67 0.38 12.13
CA PHE A 9 -23.82 -0.81 12.10
C PHE A 9 -23.40 -1.21 10.69
N ALA A 10 -24.29 -1.07 9.70
CA ALA A 10 -23.95 -1.30 8.30
C ALA A 10 -22.92 -0.27 7.81
N LEU A 11 -23.04 1.00 8.20
CA LEU A 11 -22.06 2.04 7.89
C LEU A 11 -20.70 1.80 8.57
N THR A 12 -20.69 1.43 9.85
CA THR A 12 -19.44 1.11 10.56
C THR A 12 -18.80 -0.15 9.99
N GLY A 13 -19.58 -1.18 9.67
CA GLY A 13 -19.10 -2.39 9.01
C GLY A 13 -18.52 -2.10 7.62
N ALA A 14 -19.19 -1.25 6.82
CA ALA A 14 -18.67 -0.80 5.54
C ALA A 14 -17.40 0.04 5.71
N ALA A 15 -17.33 0.93 6.70
CA ALA A 15 -16.14 1.74 6.98
C ALA A 15 -14.92 0.86 7.36
N LEU A 16 -15.14 -0.25 8.06
CA LEU A 16 -14.09 -1.23 8.36
C LEU A 16 -13.59 -1.97 7.10
N LEU A 17 -14.45 -2.16 6.09
CA LEU A 17 -14.05 -2.73 4.80
C LEU A 17 -13.23 -1.74 3.94
N PHE A 18 -13.29 -0.45 4.26
CA PHE A 18 -12.64 0.65 3.52
C PHE A 18 -11.63 1.44 4.37
N ALA A 19 -11.09 0.85 5.44
CA ALA A 19 -9.95 1.44 6.13
C ALA A 19 -8.75 1.41 5.18
N GLY A 20 -8.38 2.58 4.62
CA GLY A 20 -7.22 2.70 3.75
C GLY A 20 -6.00 2.11 4.46
N CYS A 21 -5.36 1.12 3.87
CA CYS A 21 -4.27 0.40 4.54
C CYS A 21 -2.99 0.51 3.74
N SER A 22 -1.89 0.66 4.47
CA SER A 22 -0.53 0.56 3.96
C SER A 22 0.21 -0.54 4.69
N SER A 23 1.09 -1.25 3.99
CA SER A 23 1.90 -2.30 4.60
C SER A 23 3.21 -2.51 3.85
N LEU A 24 4.18 -3.07 4.58
CA LEU A 24 5.45 -3.55 4.03
C LEU A 24 5.58 -5.03 4.37
N GLN A 25 5.99 -5.81 3.39
CA GLN A 25 6.37 -7.20 3.55
C GLN A 25 7.80 -7.38 3.08
N THR A 26 8.56 -8.21 3.79
CA THR A 26 9.96 -8.48 3.46
C THR A 26 10.24 -9.97 3.49
N ALA A 27 10.89 -10.48 2.46
CA ALA A 27 11.49 -11.81 2.44
C ALA A 27 13.02 -11.66 2.50
N GLY A 28 13.62 -12.10 3.60
CA GLY A 28 15.07 -12.10 3.77
C GLY A 28 15.78 -13.25 3.06
N THR A 29 17.11 -13.26 3.09
CA THR A 29 17.95 -14.24 2.39
C THR A 29 17.63 -15.70 2.67
N SER A 30 17.24 -16.05 3.90
CA SER A 30 16.82 -17.40 4.27
C SER A 30 15.56 -17.90 3.57
N LYS A 31 14.81 -17.00 2.90
CA LYS A 31 13.59 -17.31 2.15
C LYS A 31 13.81 -17.41 0.64
N PHE A 32 15.04 -17.25 0.16
CA PHE A 32 15.34 -17.26 -1.28
C PHE A 32 15.59 -18.66 -1.86
N ASN A 33 15.47 -19.72 -1.07
CA ASN A 33 15.69 -21.10 -1.55
C ASN A 33 17.04 -21.27 -2.28
N GLY A 34 18.10 -20.62 -1.78
CA GLY A 34 19.45 -20.66 -2.36
C GLY A 34 19.62 -19.82 -3.63
N GLN A 35 18.61 -19.08 -4.08
CA GLN A 35 18.68 -18.25 -5.29
C GLN A 35 19.24 -16.85 -5.01
N LYS A 36 19.90 -16.28 -6.01
CA LYS A 36 20.24 -14.85 -6.04
C LYS A 36 19.08 -14.08 -6.65
N ILE A 37 18.69 -13.00 -5.98
CA ILE A 37 17.61 -12.09 -6.43
C ILE A 37 18.16 -10.80 -7.05
N THR A 38 19.45 -10.76 -7.38
CA THR A 38 20.11 -9.62 -8.02
C THR A 38 21.18 -10.15 -8.97
N ALA A 39 21.37 -9.47 -10.11
CA ALA A 39 22.39 -9.82 -11.09
C ALA A 39 23.82 -9.60 -10.54
N SER A 40 24.00 -8.62 -9.65
CA SER A 40 25.30 -8.30 -9.06
C SER A 40 25.19 -7.97 -7.58
N GLY A 41 26.18 -8.44 -6.81
CA GLY A 41 26.25 -8.21 -5.38
C GLY A 41 25.47 -9.22 -4.55
N ASN A 42 25.27 -8.88 -3.26
CA ASN A 42 24.56 -9.73 -2.31
C ASN A 42 23.12 -9.23 -2.13
N GLY A 43 22.14 -10.10 -2.35
CA GLY A 43 20.74 -9.82 -2.03
C GLY A 43 20.54 -9.74 -0.51
N VAL A 44 19.83 -8.70 -0.07
CA VAL A 44 19.50 -8.44 1.34
C VAL A 44 18.07 -8.90 1.64
N ALA A 45 17.12 -8.46 0.81
CA ALA A 45 15.71 -8.79 0.96
C ALA A 45 14.94 -8.55 -0.35
N HIS A 46 13.84 -9.28 -0.56
CA HIS A 46 12.77 -8.81 -1.44
C HIS A 46 11.76 -8.04 -0.60
N ILE A 47 11.38 -6.84 -1.03
CA ILE A 47 10.51 -5.93 -0.29
C ILE A 47 9.30 -5.64 -1.16
N SER A 48 8.10 -5.77 -0.58
CA SER A 48 6.83 -5.41 -1.22
C SER A 48 6.09 -4.42 -0.36
N GLY A 49 5.80 -3.25 -0.91
CA GLY A 49 5.01 -2.20 -0.32
C GLY A 49 3.63 -2.15 -0.97
N TYR A 50 2.61 -1.95 -0.15
CA TYR A 50 1.22 -1.81 -0.58
C TYR A 50 0.63 -0.57 0.10
N SER A 51 -0.18 0.19 -0.63
CA SER A 51 -1.01 1.28 -0.11
C SER A 51 -2.36 1.25 -0.81
N SER A 52 -3.43 1.57 -0.08
CA SER A 52 -4.77 1.68 -0.63
C SER A 52 -5.60 2.71 0.11
N GLY A 53 -6.68 3.16 -0.52
CA GLY A 53 -7.62 4.03 0.13
C GLY A 53 -8.78 4.50 -0.72
N LEU A 54 -9.66 5.23 -0.04
CA LEU A 54 -10.87 5.83 -0.55
C LEU A 54 -10.59 7.24 -1.06
N TYR A 55 -11.04 7.50 -2.27
CA TYR A 55 -10.96 8.79 -2.93
C TYR A 55 -12.37 9.28 -3.29
N LEU A 56 -12.53 10.60 -3.26
CA LEU A 56 -13.63 11.35 -3.87
C LEU A 56 -13.11 11.95 -5.17
N LEU A 57 -13.44 11.33 -6.30
CA LEU A 57 -12.85 11.61 -7.62
C LEU A 57 -11.31 11.46 -7.59
N TRP A 58 -10.59 12.56 -7.43
CA TRP A 58 -9.13 12.60 -7.27
C TRP A 58 -8.69 13.02 -5.86
N ILE A 59 -9.61 13.43 -4.99
CA ILE A 59 -9.32 13.91 -3.63
C ILE A 59 -9.17 12.68 -2.70
N PRO A 60 -8.00 12.45 -2.08
CA PRO A 60 -7.83 11.38 -1.09
C PRO A 60 -8.66 11.70 0.15
N LEU A 61 -9.50 10.75 0.58
CA LEU A 61 -10.29 10.90 1.82
C LEU A 61 -9.64 10.16 2.97
N ILE A 62 -9.47 8.84 2.81
CA ILE A 62 -8.91 7.94 3.83
C ILE A 62 -7.98 6.98 3.10
N VAL A 63 -6.68 7.08 3.36
CA VAL A 63 -5.66 6.28 2.69
C VAL A 63 -4.67 5.71 3.70
N GLY A 64 -3.98 4.63 3.34
CA GLY A 64 -2.90 4.10 4.16
C GLY A 64 -1.69 5.02 4.19
N SER A 65 -1.11 5.30 5.36
CA SER A 65 0.08 6.14 5.47
C SER A 65 1.33 5.40 4.99
N THR A 66 1.97 5.88 3.92
CA THR A 66 3.27 5.32 3.47
C THR A 66 4.45 5.76 4.32
N GLU A 67 4.26 6.77 5.16
CA GLU A 67 5.27 7.22 6.12
C GLU A 67 5.20 6.43 7.42
N ASN A 68 3.99 6.02 7.83
CA ASN A 68 3.75 5.18 8.99
C ASN A 68 2.94 3.93 8.56
N PRO A 69 3.60 2.89 8.00
CA PRO A 69 2.92 1.68 7.53
C PRO A 69 2.04 1.06 8.63
N GLY A 70 0.80 0.70 8.27
CA GLY A 70 -0.21 0.20 9.21
C GLY A 70 -1.10 1.28 9.83
N ALA A 71 -0.80 2.56 9.62
CA ALA A 71 -1.66 3.68 10.00
C ALA A 71 -2.48 4.21 8.82
N ILE A 72 -3.51 5.00 9.13
CA ILE A 72 -4.32 5.74 8.17
C ILE A 72 -3.93 7.22 8.17
N THR A 73 -4.02 7.89 7.03
CA THR A 73 -3.94 9.35 6.91
C THR A 73 -5.14 9.89 6.14
N PHE A 74 -5.44 11.17 6.35
CA PHE A 74 -6.60 11.86 5.78
C PHE A 74 -6.13 13.04 4.93
N GLY A 75 -6.67 13.18 3.72
CA GLY A 75 -6.38 14.33 2.85
C GLY A 75 -4.99 14.35 2.19
N GLU A 76 -4.11 13.39 2.51
CA GLU A 76 -2.80 13.24 1.87
C GLU A 76 -2.86 12.14 0.79
N ASP A 77 -2.27 12.38 -0.37
CA ASP A 77 -2.19 11.35 -1.41
C ASP A 77 -0.95 10.46 -1.19
N SER A 78 -1.12 9.39 -0.43
CA SER A 78 -0.10 8.36 -0.18
C SER A 78 -0.36 7.05 -0.94
N CYS A 79 -1.44 6.95 -1.73
CA CYS A 79 -1.73 5.79 -2.57
C CYS A 79 -1.37 6.09 -4.05
N ASN A 80 -0.08 6.40 -4.26
CA ASN A 80 0.53 6.58 -5.58
C ASN A 80 1.91 5.90 -5.65
N VAL A 81 2.39 5.65 -6.88
CA VAL A 81 3.64 4.91 -7.13
C VAL A 81 4.84 5.58 -6.44
N THR A 82 4.92 6.91 -6.44
CA THR A 82 6.03 7.64 -5.83
C THR A 82 6.09 7.41 -4.31
N ALA A 83 4.96 7.56 -3.62
CA ALA A 83 4.87 7.38 -2.17
C ALA A 83 5.22 5.94 -1.75
N VAL A 84 4.67 4.94 -2.47
CA VAL A 84 4.95 3.53 -2.17
C VAL A 84 6.39 3.15 -2.54
N THR A 85 6.97 3.72 -3.59
CA THR A 85 8.40 3.55 -3.92
C THR A 85 9.30 4.14 -2.85
N LYS A 86 8.99 5.34 -2.32
CA LYS A 86 9.70 5.95 -1.19
C LYS A 86 9.65 5.04 0.03
N MET A 87 8.48 4.46 0.32
CA MET A 87 8.30 3.51 1.43
C MET A 87 9.15 2.23 1.24
N VAL A 88 9.13 1.61 0.06
CA VAL A 88 9.90 0.39 -0.26
C VAL A 88 11.41 0.63 -0.21
N THR A 89 11.89 1.70 -0.85
CA THR A 89 13.31 2.05 -0.87
C THR A 89 13.79 2.56 0.50
N GLY A 90 12.94 3.22 1.27
CA GLY A 90 13.16 3.54 2.68
C GLY A 90 13.39 2.27 3.50
N LYS A 91 12.53 1.26 3.34
CA LYS A 91 12.71 -0.03 4.01
C LYS A 91 14.00 -0.74 3.58
N SER A 92 14.33 -0.69 2.28
CA SER A 92 15.61 -1.20 1.76
C SER A 92 16.80 -0.56 2.46
N LYS A 93 16.78 0.77 2.65
CA LYS A 93 17.82 1.51 3.35
C LYS A 93 17.89 1.14 4.83
N GLU A 94 16.76 1.00 5.52
CA GLU A 94 16.71 0.52 6.92
C GLU A 94 17.36 -0.86 7.07
N MET A 95 17.21 -1.72 6.07
CA MET A 95 17.84 -3.05 6.01
C MET A 95 19.32 -3.02 5.61
N LYS A 96 19.94 -1.83 5.55
CA LYS A 96 21.35 -1.61 5.21
C LYS A 96 21.74 -2.06 3.80
N ALA A 97 20.81 -2.07 2.86
CA ALA A 97 21.12 -2.28 1.44
C ALA A 97 21.63 -0.98 0.79
N ALA A 98 22.61 -1.10 -0.11
CA ALA A 98 23.16 0.02 -0.88
C ALA A 98 22.26 0.46 -2.04
N LYS A 99 21.48 -0.47 -2.61
CA LYS A 99 20.61 -0.24 -3.76
C LYS A 99 19.31 -1.04 -3.66
N THR A 100 18.26 -0.55 -4.31
CA THR A 100 17.03 -1.30 -4.58
C THR A 100 16.91 -1.47 -6.09
N VAL A 101 16.87 -2.71 -6.56
CA VAL A 101 16.85 -3.07 -7.99
C VAL A 101 15.58 -3.83 -8.33
N ASP A 102 15.32 -4.02 -9.63
CA ASP A 102 14.17 -4.76 -10.15
C ASP A 102 12.82 -4.27 -9.59
N LEU A 103 12.67 -2.95 -9.49
CA LEU A 103 11.43 -2.34 -9.00
C LEU A 103 10.28 -2.62 -9.99
N VAL A 104 9.18 -3.16 -9.49
CA VAL A 104 7.95 -3.39 -10.24
C VAL A 104 6.81 -2.70 -9.50
N SER A 105 5.97 -1.96 -10.23
CA SER A 105 4.80 -1.29 -9.69
C SER A 105 3.53 -1.75 -10.36
N SER A 106 2.45 -1.83 -9.59
CA SER A 106 1.09 -1.99 -10.09
C SER A 106 0.18 -0.98 -9.41
N SER A 107 -0.75 -0.41 -10.18
CA SER A 107 -1.78 0.48 -9.64
C SER A 107 -3.13 0.03 -10.18
N SER A 108 -4.13 0.03 -9.32
CA SER A 108 -5.51 -0.28 -9.69
C SER A 108 -6.46 0.72 -9.06
N SER A 109 -7.58 0.93 -9.74
CA SER A 109 -8.68 1.71 -9.20
C SER A 109 -10.00 1.10 -9.64
N PHE A 110 -10.95 1.02 -8.72
CA PHE A 110 -12.32 0.65 -9.05
C PHE A 110 -13.29 1.66 -8.47
N ASN A 111 -14.38 1.91 -9.21
CA ASN A 111 -15.44 2.80 -8.77
C ASN A 111 -16.32 2.08 -7.75
N ILE A 112 -16.68 2.79 -6.68
CA ILE A 112 -17.67 2.34 -5.71
C ILE A 112 -19.02 2.88 -6.19
N PRO A 113 -19.97 2.01 -6.58
CA PRO A 113 -21.21 2.42 -7.23
C PRO A 113 -22.24 3.09 -6.29
N VAL A 114 -22.03 2.99 -4.98
CA VAL A 114 -22.93 3.51 -3.94
C VAL A 114 -22.14 4.48 -3.04
N PRO A 115 -22.71 5.63 -2.63
CA PRO A 115 -24.08 6.09 -2.86
C PRO A 115 -24.30 6.74 -4.23
N ILE A 116 -23.27 7.28 -4.86
CA ILE A 116 -23.36 7.92 -6.19
C ILE A 116 -22.33 7.26 -7.10
N PRO A 117 -22.74 6.65 -8.21
CA PRO A 117 -21.83 6.02 -9.16
C PRO A 117 -20.77 7.01 -9.65
N PHE A 118 -19.53 6.51 -9.83
CA PHE A 118 -18.38 7.24 -10.40
C PHE A 118 -17.84 8.42 -9.56
N ILE A 119 -18.38 8.67 -8.36
CA ILE A 119 -17.88 9.73 -7.48
C ILE A 119 -16.83 9.19 -6.50
N PHE A 120 -17.06 8.00 -5.95
CA PHE A 120 -16.12 7.36 -5.05
C PHE A 120 -15.34 6.28 -5.79
N ASN A 121 -14.05 6.22 -5.51
CA ASN A 121 -13.16 5.21 -6.04
C ASN A 121 -12.25 4.70 -4.94
N TRP A 122 -12.03 3.39 -4.98
CA TRP A 122 -10.96 2.79 -4.22
C TRP A 122 -9.72 2.73 -5.11
N LYS A 123 -8.59 3.19 -4.61
CA LYS A 123 -7.29 3.05 -5.27
C LYS A 123 -6.42 2.10 -4.48
N SER A 124 -5.57 1.36 -5.18
CA SER A 124 -4.49 0.60 -4.56
C SER A 124 -3.24 0.67 -5.42
N VAL A 125 -2.09 0.66 -4.76
CA VAL A 125 -0.77 0.69 -5.38
C VAL A 125 0.12 -0.30 -4.65
N THR A 126 0.79 -1.13 -5.44
CA THR A 126 1.85 -2.03 -4.98
C THR A 126 3.14 -1.63 -5.66
N VAL A 127 4.24 -1.60 -4.91
CA VAL A 127 5.59 -1.52 -5.46
C VAL A 127 6.41 -2.61 -4.78
N SER A 128 7.15 -3.41 -5.54
CA SER A 128 8.10 -4.37 -4.99
C SER A 128 9.48 -4.19 -5.61
N GLY A 129 10.52 -4.65 -4.91
CA GLY A 129 11.89 -4.59 -5.39
C GLY A 129 12.86 -5.39 -4.53
N ASN A 130 14.06 -5.59 -5.07
CA ASN A 130 15.13 -6.36 -4.44
C ASN A 130 16.15 -5.40 -3.80
N ALA A 131 16.27 -5.47 -2.48
CA ALA A 131 17.32 -4.79 -1.72
C ALA A 131 18.64 -5.55 -1.90
N ALA A 132 19.71 -4.87 -2.29
CA ALA A 132 21.01 -5.47 -2.56
C ALA A 132 22.18 -4.53 -2.19
N ASN A 133 23.38 -5.12 -2.05
CA ASN A 133 24.66 -4.43 -1.95
C ASN A 133 25.46 -4.66 -3.23
#